data_AF-A5DCD3-F1
#
_entry.id   AF-A5DCD3-F1
#
_cell.length_a   1.000
_cell.length_b   1.000
_cell.length_c   1.000
_cell.angle_alpha   90.00
_cell.angle_beta   90.00
_cell.angle_gamma   90.00
#
_symmetry.space_group_name_H-M   'P 1'
#
loop_
_entity.id
_entity.type
_entity.pdbx_description
1 polymer ?
#
loop_
_entity_poly.entity_id
_entity_poly.type
_entity_poly.pdbx_seq_one_letter_code
_entity_poly.pdbx_strand_id
1 'polypeptide(L)'
;MAPQDIYTTEYDKVAGLEPLEARILKQYQLLATQLKTLANEVKSINTTASETRSSDDSGASEGPGTADQLLDNFRSLEMKIGLVYTLFRGAVYSLFLQHEEDENLKIDKAKEDEENDNAASDLQSG
;
A
#
# COMPACT_ATOMS: atom_id res chain seq x y z
N MET A 1 48.30 -17.07 9.18
CA MET A 1 47.57 -16.78 10.42
C MET A 1 46.11 -16.61 10.00
N ALA A 2 45.22 -17.54 10.38
CA ALA A 2 43.82 -17.48 9.99
C ALA A 2 43.16 -16.22 10.59
N PRO A 3 42.22 -15.55 9.90
CA PRO A 3 41.49 -14.43 10.47
C PRO A 3 40.73 -14.93 11.69
N GLN A 4 41.13 -14.45 12.87
CA GLN A 4 40.42 -14.72 14.12
C GLN A 4 39.06 -14.05 14.04
N ASP A 5 37.99 -14.80 14.32
CA ASP A 5 36.65 -14.25 14.32
C ASP A 5 36.53 -13.29 15.51
N ILE A 6 36.25 -12.02 15.21
CA ILE A 6 36.26 -10.90 16.18
C ILE A 6 35.24 -11.15 17.31
N TYR A 7 34.24 -12.00 17.05
CA TYR A 7 33.21 -12.37 18.02
C TYR A 7 33.64 -13.43 19.04
N THR A 8 34.64 -14.26 18.73
CA THR A 8 35.02 -15.42 19.57
C THR A 8 36.46 -15.38 20.07
N THR A 9 37.18 -14.28 19.81
CA THR A 9 38.59 -14.15 20.19
C THR A 9 38.72 -13.95 21.70
N GLU A 10 39.57 -14.75 22.37
CA GLU A 10 39.88 -14.61 23.79
C GLU A 10 41.07 -13.66 23.99
N TYR A 11 40.80 -12.35 24.01
CA TYR A 11 41.83 -11.31 24.16
C TYR A 11 42.61 -11.37 25.48
N ASP A 12 42.10 -12.09 26.49
CA ASP A 12 42.76 -12.31 27.78
C ASP A 12 43.94 -13.32 27.68
N LYS A 13 44.00 -14.15 26.63
CA LYS A 13 45.03 -15.19 26.44
C LYS A 13 46.05 -14.85 25.34
N VAL A 14 45.87 -13.73 24.66
CA VAL A 14 46.78 -13.32 23.58
C VAL A 14 48.06 -12.77 24.21
N ALA A 15 49.17 -13.47 23.98
CA ALA A 15 50.48 -13.05 24.46
C ALA A 15 50.89 -11.73 23.76
N GLY A 16 51.16 -10.69 24.55
CA GLY A 16 51.66 -9.40 24.06
C GLY A 16 50.69 -8.22 24.18
N LEU A 17 49.48 -8.41 24.73
CA LEU A 17 48.57 -7.29 25.01
C LEU A 17 48.85 -6.67 26.38
N GLU A 18 48.77 -5.35 26.44
CA GLU A 18 48.75 -4.63 27.71
C GLU A 18 47.44 -4.90 28.45
N PRO A 19 47.42 -4.96 29.81
CA PRO A 19 46.19 -5.22 30.58
C PRO A 19 45.03 -4.26 30.28
N LEU A 20 45.34 -3.02 29.88
CA LEU A 20 44.32 -2.04 29.45
C LEU A 20 43.80 -2.34 28.04
N GLU A 21 44.69 -2.70 27.12
CA GLU A 21 44.35 -3.04 25.74
C GLU A 21 43.42 -4.27 25.68
N ALA A 22 43.74 -5.32 26.45
CA ALA A 22 42.88 -6.50 26.57
C ALA A 22 41.47 -6.14 27.07
N ARG A 23 41.37 -5.22 28.05
CA ARG A 23 40.09 -4.72 28.57
C ARG A 23 39.29 -3.97 27.50
N ILE A 24 39.95 -3.07 26.76
CA ILE A 24 39.32 -2.27 25.71
C ILE A 24 38.81 -3.17 24.58
N LEU A 25 39.62 -4.12 24.12
CA LEU A 25 39.24 -5.06 23.07
C LEU A 25 38.07 -5.96 23.49
N LYS A 26 38.03 -6.39 24.75
CA LYS A 26 36.90 -7.11 25.33
C LYS A 26 35.61 -6.28 25.34
N GLN A 27 35.71 -4.99 25.64
CA GLN A 27 34.56 -4.07 25.57
C GLN A 27 34.07 -3.87 24.14
N TYR A 28 34.98 -3.70 23.17
CA TYR A 28 34.60 -3.61 21.76
C TYR A 28 33.99 -4.91 21.23
N GLN A 29 34.48 -6.07 21.64
CA GLN A 29 33.90 -7.37 21.31
C GLN A 29 32.47 -7.50 21.86
N LEU A 30 32.25 -7.09 23.12
CA LEU A 30 30.92 -7.09 23.72
C LEU A 30 29.97 -6.19 22.92
N LEU A 31 30.40 -4.97 22.61
CA LEU A 31 29.61 -4.02 21.82
C LEU A 31 29.32 -4.56 20.41
N ALA A 32 30.31 -5.14 19.73
CA ALA A 32 30.14 -5.74 18.42
C ALA A 32 29.14 -6.90 18.44
N THR A 33 29.14 -7.70 19.52
CA THR A 33 28.17 -8.78 19.73
C THR A 33 26.78 -8.21 19.97
N GLN A 34 26.65 -7.16 20.78
CA GLN A 34 25.37 -6.48 21.00
C GLN A 34 24.81 -5.89 19.71
N LEU A 35 25.63 -5.21 18.91
CA LEU A 35 25.22 -4.66 17.61
C LEU A 35 24.80 -5.77 16.63
N LYS A 36 25.51 -6.90 16.61
CA LYS A 36 25.14 -8.06 15.78
C LYS A 36 23.81 -8.65 16.22
N THR A 37 23.58 -8.80 17.53
CA THR A 37 22.30 -9.27 18.07
C THR A 37 21.16 -8.32 17.70
N LEU A 38 21.36 -7.01 17.89
CA LEU A 38 20.35 -6.00 17.55
C LEU A 38 20.05 -6.00 16.05
N ALA A 39 21.07 -6.06 15.19
CA ALA A 39 20.89 -6.15 13.74
C ALA A 39 20.12 -7.41 13.33
N ASN A 40 20.40 -8.56 13.96
CA ASN A 40 19.68 -9.80 13.73
C ASN A 40 18.24 -9.72 14.22
N GLU A 41 17.99 -9.07 15.36
CA GLU A 41 16.64 -8.86 15.90
C GLU A 41 15.81 -7.97 14.97
N VAL A 42 16.35 -6.83 14.54
CA VAL A 42 15.72 -5.94 13.54
C VAL A 42 15.43 -6.69 12.24
N LYS A 43 16.39 -7.48 11.75
CA LYS A 43 16.18 -8.32 10.57
C LYS A 43 15.07 -9.34 10.80
N SER A 44 15.05 -10.00 11.96
CA SER A 44 14.04 -11.00 12.31
C SER A 44 12.64 -10.41 12.43
N ILE A 45 12.49 -9.21 12.97
CA ILE A 45 11.19 -8.52 13.03
C ILE A 45 10.71 -8.20 11.62
N ASN A 46 11.63 -7.80 10.74
CA ASN A 46 11.31 -7.51 9.35
C ASN A 46 10.93 -8.78 8.55
N THR A 47 11.48 -9.95 8.90
CA THR A 47 11.23 -11.24 8.22
C THR A 47 10.12 -12.11 8.84
N THR A 48 9.96 -12.18 10.17
CA THR A 48 9.00 -13.08 10.86
C THR A 48 7.55 -12.71 10.58
N ALA A 49 7.25 -11.43 10.36
CA ALA A 49 5.94 -11.03 9.86
C ALA A 49 5.66 -11.60 8.44
N SER A 50 6.66 -12.14 7.72
CA SER A 50 6.54 -12.74 6.37
C SER A 50 6.35 -14.27 6.37
N GLU A 51 6.73 -14.98 7.44
CA GLU A 51 6.63 -16.46 7.49
C GLU A 51 5.20 -16.96 7.79
N THR A 52 4.31 -16.11 8.29
CA THR A 52 2.94 -16.55 8.64
C THR A 52 2.04 -16.77 7.40
N ARG A 53 2.48 -16.44 6.16
CA ARG A 53 1.58 -16.46 4.98
C ARG A 53 2.16 -16.95 3.65
N SER A 54 3.35 -17.56 3.62
CA SER A 54 3.94 -18.09 2.38
C SER A 54 3.48 -19.52 2.09
N SER A 55 2.21 -19.65 1.70
CA SER A 55 1.68 -20.85 1.04
C SER A 55 0.82 -20.46 -0.16
N ASP A 56 1.28 -19.57 -1.03
CA ASP A 56 0.90 -19.61 -2.44
C ASP A 56 1.81 -18.72 -3.30
N ASP A 57 2.34 -19.36 -4.34
CA ASP A 57 2.63 -18.91 -5.70
C ASP A 57 3.43 -17.61 -6.05
N SER A 58 4.33 -17.84 -7.02
CA SER A 58 4.89 -16.91 -8.02
C SER A 58 5.96 -15.86 -7.64
N GLY A 59 7.20 -16.20 -8.01
CA GLY A 59 7.98 -15.39 -8.97
C GLY A 59 8.71 -14.14 -8.46
N ALA A 60 10.00 -14.32 -8.15
CA ALA A 60 11.09 -13.35 -8.27
C ALA A 60 10.89 -11.93 -7.70
N SER A 61 11.33 -11.74 -6.45
CA SER A 61 12.04 -10.52 -6.05
C SER A 61 12.86 -10.78 -4.79
N GLU A 62 14.17 -10.56 -4.89
CA GLU A 62 15.11 -10.62 -3.77
C GLU A 62 14.84 -9.43 -2.81
N GLY A 63 13.91 -9.65 -1.85
CA GLY A 63 13.69 -8.94 -0.57
C GLY A 63 13.53 -7.41 -0.58
N PRO A 64 12.53 -6.83 0.14
CA PRO A 64 12.69 -6.64 1.58
C PRO A 64 11.40 -6.92 2.38
N GLY A 65 11.51 -6.85 3.71
CA GLY A 65 10.55 -7.35 4.68
C GLY A 65 9.16 -6.71 4.65
N THR A 66 8.35 -7.17 5.59
CA THR A 66 6.88 -7.02 5.64
C THR A 66 6.31 -5.61 5.46
N ALA A 67 7.10 -4.57 5.74
CA ALA A 67 6.72 -3.20 5.47
C ALA A 67 6.54 -2.93 3.97
N ASP A 68 7.44 -3.43 3.11
CA ASP A 68 7.34 -3.20 1.66
C ASP A 68 6.17 -3.97 1.05
N GLN A 69 5.94 -5.21 1.49
CA GLN A 69 4.74 -5.96 1.12
C GLN A 69 3.46 -5.25 1.57
N LEU A 70 3.44 -4.67 2.78
CA LEU A 70 2.29 -3.92 3.26
C LEU A 70 2.06 -2.65 2.44
N LEU A 71 3.13 -1.95 2.06
CA LEU A 71 3.07 -0.79 1.18
C LEU A 71 2.55 -1.16 -0.22
N ASP A 72 2.98 -2.29 -0.79
CA ASP A 72 2.48 -2.78 -2.07
C ASP A 72 0.99 -3.13 -2.00
N ASN A 73 0.54 -3.73 -0.90
CA ASN A 73 -0.88 -3.99 -0.66
C ASN A 73 -1.69 -2.70 -0.53
N PHE A 74 -1.19 -1.70 0.21
CA PHE A 74 -1.85 -0.40 0.32
C PHE A 74 -1.91 0.33 -1.03
N ARG A 75 -0.85 0.27 -1.82
CA ARG A 75 -0.81 0.85 -3.16
C ARG A 75 -1.82 0.18 -4.11
N SER A 76 -1.91 -1.15 -4.06
CA SER A 76 -2.92 -1.92 -4.82
C SER A 76 -4.35 -1.53 -4.40
N LEU A 77 -4.56 -1.36 -3.10
CA LEU A 77 -5.86 -1.01 -2.53
C LEU A 77 -6.25 0.44 -2.86
N GLU A 78 -5.32 1.38 -2.79
CA GLU A 78 -5.49 2.77 -3.25
C GLU A 78 -5.95 2.82 -4.71
N MET A 79 -5.27 2.08 -5.59
CA MET A 79 -5.60 2.07 -7.02
C MET A 79 -6.99 1.49 -7.29
N LYS A 80 -7.36 0.41 -6.58
CA LYS A 80 -8.69 -0.20 -6.69
C LYS A 80 -9.80 0.72 -6.16
N ILE A 81 -9.60 1.35 -5.00
CA ILE A 81 -10.57 2.28 -4.43
C ILE A 81 -10.70 3.52 -5.33
N GLY A 82 -9.59 4.03 -5.88
CA GLY A 82 -9.62 5.12 -6.85
C GLY A 82 -10.45 4.78 -8.09
N LEU A 83 -10.30 3.56 -8.62
CA LEU A 83 -11.11 3.10 -9.75
C LEU A 83 -12.60 2.99 -9.38
N VAL A 84 -12.91 2.39 -8.23
CA VAL A 84 -14.31 2.30 -7.75
C VAL A 84 -14.91 3.69 -7.55
N TYR A 85 -14.18 4.63 -6.95
CA TYR A 85 -14.63 6.00 -6.74
C TYR A 85 -14.90 6.73 -8.06
N THR A 86 -14.00 6.63 -9.02
CA THR A 86 -14.15 7.29 -10.32
C THR A 86 -15.30 6.71 -11.14
N LEU A 87 -15.43 5.39 -11.18
CA LEU A 87 -16.56 4.71 -11.84
C LEU A 87 -17.88 5.05 -11.15
N PHE A 88 -17.91 5.05 -9.81
CA PHE A 88 -19.09 5.41 -9.04
C PHE A 88 -19.51 6.86 -9.28
N ARG A 89 -18.56 7.80 -9.20
CA ARG A 89 -18.82 9.22 -9.46
C ARG A 89 -19.29 9.46 -10.89
N GLY A 90 -18.69 8.76 -11.86
CA GLY A 90 -19.12 8.79 -13.25
C GLY A 90 -20.54 8.28 -13.42
N ALA A 91 -20.87 7.11 -12.86
CA ALA A 91 -22.20 6.52 -12.93
C ALA A 91 -23.27 7.41 -12.27
N VAL A 92 -22.97 7.99 -11.10
CA VAL A 92 -23.88 8.92 -10.42
C VAL A 92 -24.09 10.19 -11.25
N TYR A 93 -23.01 10.76 -11.80
CA TYR A 93 -23.12 11.95 -12.65
C TYR A 93 -23.92 11.67 -13.92
N SER A 94 -23.67 10.53 -14.59
CA SER A 94 -24.44 10.10 -15.76
C SER A 94 -25.92 9.91 -15.42
N LEU A 95 -26.26 9.29 -14.29
CA LEU A 95 -27.64 9.08 -13.87
C LEU A 95 -28.35 10.40 -13.55
N PHE A 96 -27.66 11.33 -12.90
CA PHE A 96 -28.23 12.65 -12.59
C PHE A 96 -28.48 13.47 -13.85
N LEU A 97 -27.52 13.48 -14.79
CA LEU A 97 -27.67 14.19 -16.06
C LEU A 97 -28.79 13.58 -16.92
N GLN A 98 -28.88 12.25 -16.97
CA GLN A 98 -29.95 11.54 -17.67
C GLN A 98 -31.33 11.86 -17.06
N HIS A 99 -31.40 11.99 -15.73
CA HIS A 99 -32.63 12.42 -15.07
C HIS A 99 -33.03 13.85 -15.44
N GLU A 100 -32.07 14.79 -15.54
CA GLU A 100 -32.36 16.15 -16.00
C GLU A 100 -32.80 16.19 -17.47
N GLU A 101 -32.18 15.39 -18.35
CA GLU A 101 -32.58 15.27 -19.76
C GLU A 101 -33.98 14.66 -19.90
N ASP A 102 -34.27 13.57 -19.19
CA ASP A 102 -35.59 12.91 -19.21
C ASP A 102 -36.70 13.82 -18.67
N GLU A 103 -36.43 14.62 -17.63
CA GLU A 103 -37.38 15.60 -17.11
C GLU A 103 -37.64 16.73 -18.13
N ASN A 104 -36.61 17.26 -18.77
CA ASN A 104 -36.77 18.29 -19.80
C ASN A 104 -37.56 17.77 -21.02
N LEU A 105 -37.28 16.55 -21.47
CA LEU A 105 -38.01 15.93 -22.59
C LEU A 105 -39.49 15.70 -22.28
N LYS A 106 -39.84 15.36 -21.02
CA LYS A 106 -41.26 15.26 -20.60
C LYS A 106 -41.95 16.63 -20.62
N ILE A 107 -41.25 17.68 -20.17
CA ILE A 107 -41.80 19.05 -20.16
C ILE A 107 -42.05 19.54 -21.59
N ASP A 108 -41.12 19.28 -22.51
CA ASP A 108 -41.27 19.70 -23.90
C ASP A 108 -42.39 18.94 -24.62
N LYS A 109 -42.51 17.62 -24.40
CA LYS A 109 -43.67 16.85 -24.90
C LYS A 109 -45.00 17.35 -24.36
N ALA A 110 -45.07 17.66 -23.06
CA ALA A 110 -46.31 18.17 -22.46
C ALA A 110 -46.74 19.50 -23.09
N LYS A 111 -45.79 20.37 -23.48
CA LYS A 111 -46.09 21.62 -24.18
C LYS A 111 -46.57 21.40 -25.61
N GLU A 112 -45.95 20.46 -26.34
CA GLU A 112 -46.37 20.13 -27.71
C GLU A 112 -47.78 19.53 -27.73
N ASP A 113 -48.11 18.67 -26.77
CA ASP A 113 -49.45 18.09 -26.64
C ASP A 113 -50.50 19.15 -26.29
N GLU A 114 -50.18 20.11 -25.40
CA GLU A 114 -51.06 21.25 -25.09
C GLU A 114 -51.27 22.20 -26.29
N GLU A 115 -50.24 22.46 -27.10
CA GLU A 115 -50.37 23.30 -28.30
C GLU A 115 -51.25 22.64 -29.36
N ASN A 116 -51.16 21.32 -29.51
CA ASN A 116 -51.92 20.57 -30.51
C ASN A 116 -53.40 20.42 -30.13
N ASP A 117 -53.71 20.23 -28.84
CA ASP A 117 -55.10 20.21 -28.34
C ASP A 117 -55.77 21.59 -28.45
N ASN A 118 -55.02 22.67 -28.21
CA ASN A 118 -55.54 24.04 -28.42
C ASN A 118 -55.79 24.34 -29.91
N ALA A 119 -54.91 23.90 -30.81
CA ALA A 119 -55.11 24.07 -32.25
C ALA A 119 -56.31 23.27 -32.79
N ALA A 120 -56.58 22.08 -32.26
CA ALA A 120 -57.72 21.25 -32.64
C ALA A 120 -59.08 21.84 -32.18
N SER A 121 -59.11 22.51 -31.02
CA SER A 121 -60.34 23.13 -30.50
C SER A 121 -60.75 24.41 -31.22
N ASP A 122 -59.79 25.18 -31.75
CA ASP A 122 -60.06 26.41 -32.53
C ASP A 122 -60.65 26.13 -33.92
N LEU A 123 -60.34 24.97 -34.53
CA LEU A 123 -60.88 24.54 -35.83
C LEU A 123 -62.35 24.10 -35.79
N GLN A 124 -62.92 23.89 -34.59
CA GLN A 124 -64.28 23.37 -34.42
C GLN A 124 -65.32 24.45 -34.01
N SER A 125 -64.88 25.70 -33.80
CA SER A 125 -65.73 26.84 -33.40
C SER A 125 -65.93 27.92 -34.48
N GLY A 126 -65.45 27.71 -35.70
CA GLY A 126 -65.70 28.59 -36.86
C GLY A 126 -66.79 28.07 -37.78
#